data_AF-A0A7X4EHS6-F1
#
_entry.id   AF-A0A7X4EHS6-F1
#
_cell.length_a   1.000
_cell.length_b   1.000
_cell.length_c   1.000
_cell.angle_alpha   90.00
_cell.angle_beta   90.00
_cell.angle_gamma   90.00
#
_symmetry.space_group_name_H-M   'P 1'
#
loop_
_entity.id
_entity.type
_entity.pdbx_description
1 polymer ?
#
loop_
_entity_poly.entity_id
_entity_poly.type
_entity_poly.pdbx_seq_one_letter_code
_entity_poly.pdbx_strand_id
1 'polypeptide(L)'
;MIWFLGRVGAESDDGWRKFVIPFIREAWPNERRYRTIGTNGAWLWLLCDTGDAFPDVLNAVRKHLGAIDGHRALLDRMKPLGKRFPRQTLDLLDRVVPDEVGVVPYGLSTVLDLLIEVEPALTGDIRYSRLHRLAARE
;
A
#
# COMPACT_ATOMS: atom_id res chain seq x y z
N MET A 1 16.62 7.28 -1.15
CA MET A 1 16.19 7.97 -2.39
C MET A 1 14.68 8.21 -2.40
N ILE A 2 13.82 7.22 -2.14
CA ILE A 2 12.35 7.41 -2.06
C ILE A 2 11.93 8.38 -0.93
N TRP A 3 12.65 8.42 0.18
CA TRP A 3 12.36 9.31 1.31
C TRP A 3 12.36 10.82 0.94
N PHE A 4 13.10 11.21 -0.11
CA PHE A 4 13.07 12.59 -0.63
C PHE A 4 11.72 12.94 -1.27
N LEU A 5 11.04 11.97 -1.91
CA LEU A 5 9.71 12.19 -2.47
C LEU A 5 8.68 12.45 -1.38
N GLY A 6 8.83 11.80 -0.21
CA GLY A 6 7.96 12.04 0.95
C GLY A 6 8.10 13.47 1.46
N ARG A 7 9.33 13.97 1.50
CA ARG A 7 9.63 15.35 1.86
C ARG A 7 9.06 16.36 0.86
N VAL A 8 9.28 16.16 -0.44
CA VAL A 8 8.77 17.05 -1.50
C VAL A 8 7.24 17.06 -1.54
N GLY A 9 6.61 15.89 -1.36
CA GLY A 9 5.16 15.77 -1.29
C GLY A 9 4.54 16.47 -0.09
N ALA A 10 5.22 16.42 1.07
CA ALA A 10 4.74 17.01 2.32
C ALA A 10 5.07 18.51 2.47
N GLU A 11 6.18 19.01 1.91
CA GLU A 11 6.61 20.41 2.06
C GLU A 11 5.88 21.39 1.13
N SER A 12 5.22 20.92 0.06
CA SER A 12 4.57 21.77 -0.94
C SER A 12 3.06 21.55 -1.01
N ASP A 13 2.30 22.64 -1.16
CA ASP A 13 0.86 22.57 -1.41
C ASP A 13 0.57 21.84 -2.73
N ASP A 14 -0.13 20.70 -2.64
CA ASP A 14 -0.37 19.76 -3.73
C ASP A 14 0.92 19.13 -4.33
N GLY A 15 2.00 19.09 -3.55
CA GLY A 15 3.32 18.60 -3.98
C GLY A 15 3.30 17.14 -4.46
N TRP A 16 2.43 16.33 -3.86
CA TRP A 16 2.18 14.95 -4.29
C TRP A 16 1.70 14.86 -5.74
N ARG A 17 0.72 15.67 -6.13
CA ARG A 17 0.16 15.63 -7.49
C ARG A 17 1.02 16.36 -8.50
N LYS A 18 1.69 17.45 -8.10
CA LYS A 18 2.49 18.29 -9.00
C LYS A 18 3.89 17.76 -9.26
N PHE A 19 4.52 17.12 -8.29
CA PHE A 19 5.94 16.72 -8.40
C PHE A 19 6.12 15.22 -8.27
N VAL A 20 5.50 14.59 -7.27
CA VAL A 20 5.75 13.18 -6.96
C VAL A 20 5.12 12.27 -8.02
N ILE A 21 3.84 12.45 -8.35
CA ILE A 21 3.14 11.62 -9.34
C ILE A 21 3.78 11.72 -10.74
N PRO A 22 4.04 12.92 -11.32
CA PRO A 22 4.68 13.03 -12.62
C PRO A 22 6.06 12.38 -12.65
N PHE A 23 6.86 12.58 -11.60
CA PHE A 23 8.18 11.95 -11.50
C PHE A 23 8.10 10.42 -11.49
N ILE A 24 7.17 9.84 -10.74
CA ILE A 24 6.94 8.38 -10.72
C ILE A 24 6.51 7.86 -12.09
N ARG A 25 5.70 8.63 -12.82
CA ARG A 25 5.17 8.22 -14.13
C ARG A 25 6.22 8.33 -15.23
N GLU A 26 7.00 9.40 -15.24
CA GLU A 26 7.84 9.82 -16.36
C GLU A 26 9.33 9.51 -16.16
N ALA A 27 9.84 9.66 -14.94
CA ALA A 27 11.28 9.63 -14.67
C ALA A 27 11.73 8.41 -13.86
N TRP A 28 10.81 7.69 -13.19
CA TRP A 28 11.21 6.55 -12.36
C TRP A 28 11.68 5.37 -13.22
N PRO A 29 12.90 4.84 -12.99
CA PRO A 29 13.46 3.78 -13.81
C PRO A 29 12.63 2.50 -13.69
N ASN A 30 12.18 1.97 -14.83
CA ASN A 30 11.42 0.72 -14.93
C ASN A 30 12.29 -0.54 -14.73
N GLU A 31 13.61 -0.37 -14.61
CA GLU A 31 14.58 -1.45 -14.55
C GLU A 31 14.37 -2.34 -13.34
N ARG A 32 14.25 -3.65 -13.61
CA ARG A 32 14.03 -4.69 -12.59
C ARG A 32 15.05 -4.66 -11.44
N ARG A 33 16.27 -4.14 -11.68
CA ARG A 33 17.32 -4.00 -10.66
C ARG A 33 16.94 -3.09 -9.48
N TYR A 34 15.98 -2.19 -9.66
CA TYR A 34 15.49 -1.31 -8.58
C TYR A 34 14.19 -1.82 -7.94
N ARG A 35 13.60 -2.93 -8.43
CA ARG A 35 12.48 -3.63 -7.77
C ARG A 35 13.00 -4.63 -6.73
N THR A 36 13.89 -4.16 -5.88
CA THR A 36 14.38 -4.95 -4.73
C THR A 36 13.40 -4.82 -3.56
N ILE A 37 13.39 -5.81 -2.67
CA ILE A 37 12.54 -5.85 -1.45
C ILE A 37 12.64 -4.55 -0.64
N GLY A 38 13.84 -3.95 -0.55
CA GLY A 38 14.07 -2.67 0.13
C GLY A 38 13.37 -1.47 -0.52
N THR A 39 13.11 -1.51 -1.82
CA THR A 39 12.41 -0.44 -2.55
C THR A 39 10.88 -0.55 -2.35
N ASN A 40 10.34 -1.76 -2.23
CA ASN A 40 8.91 -1.97 -1.90
C ASN A 40 8.55 -1.43 -0.53
N GLY A 41 9.37 -1.71 0.49
CA GLY A 41 9.15 -1.15 1.83
C GLY A 41 9.10 0.38 1.80
N ALA A 42 10.05 1.02 1.13
CA ALA A 42 10.09 2.47 1.03
C ALA A 42 8.87 3.09 0.32
N TRP A 43 8.30 2.44 -0.70
CA TRP A 43 7.06 2.87 -1.33
C TRP A 43 5.86 2.84 -0.38
N LEU A 44 5.79 1.83 0.47
CA LEU A 44 4.68 1.67 1.40
C LEU A 44 4.76 2.66 2.56
N TRP A 45 5.98 2.93 3.03
CA TRP A 45 6.24 4.03 3.96
C TRP A 45 5.84 5.38 3.36
N LEU A 46 6.21 5.64 2.09
CA LEU A 46 5.79 6.84 1.37
C LEU A 46 4.27 6.95 1.32
N LEU A 47 3.57 5.87 0.96
CA LEU A 47 2.10 5.84 0.89
C LEU A 47 1.45 6.11 2.25
N CYS A 48 2.01 5.64 3.35
CA CYS A 48 1.51 5.96 4.69
C CYS A 48 1.57 7.47 5.00
N ASP A 49 2.52 8.19 4.40
CA ASP A 49 2.73 9.63 4.64
C ASP A 49 1.97 10.53 3.64
N THR A 50 1.26 9.97 2.65
CA THR A 50 0.56 10.75 1.61
C THR A 50 -0.75 11.43 2.05
N GLY A 51 -1.35 10.97 3.15
CA GLY A 51 -2.62 11.52 3.66
C GLY A 51 -3.73 11.49 2.60
N ASP A 52 -4.22 12.67 2.22
CA ASP A 52 -5.37 12.84 1.31
C ASP A 52 -5.03 12.48 -0.14
N ALA A 53 -3.76 12.57 -0.52
CA ALA A 53 -3.27 12.21 -1.85
C ALA A 53 -3.06 10.70 -2.02
N PHE A 54 -3.36 9.89 -0.99
CA PHE A 54 -3.14 8.45 -1.00
C PHE A 54 -3.71 7.73 -2.22
N PRO A 55 -4.99 7.94 -2.63
CA PRO A 55 -5.53 7.25 -3.81
C PRO A 55 -4.76 7.55 -5.10
N ASP A 56 -4.36 8.81 -5.29
CA ASP A 56 -3.67 9.26 -6.50
C ASP A 56 -2.24 8.72 -6.56
N VAL A 57 -1.53 8.79 -5.43
CA VAL A 57 -0.16 8.28 -5.33
C VAL A 57 -0.15 6.75 -5.41
N LEU A 58 -1.11 6.07 -4.79
CA LEU A 58 -1.27 4.62 -4.91
C LEU A 58 -1.38 4.21 -6.38
N ASN A 59 -2.21 4.90 -7.16
CA ASN A 59 -2.37 4.59 -8.59
C ASN A 59 -1.05 4.76 -9.38
N ALA A 60 -0.26 5.78 -9.07
CA ALA A 60 1.04 6.01 -9.71
C ALA A 60 2.08 4.94 -9.33
N VAL A 61 2.12 4.54 -8.05
CA VAL A 61 3.10 3.60 -7.50
C VAL A 61 2.70 2.14 -7.74
N ARG A 62 1.42 1.85 -8.02
CA ARG A 62 0.85 0.50 -8.17
C ARG A 62 1.68 -0.43 -9.07
N LYS A 63 2.19 0.09 -10.19
CA LYS A 63 3.01 -0.67 -11.17
C LYS A 63 4.40 -1.05 -10.65
N HIS A 64 4.87 -0.38 -9.59
CA HIS A 64 6.18 -0.58 -8.97
C HIS A 64 6.12 -1.41 -7.70
N LEU A 65 4.94 -1.57 -7.11
CA LEU A 65 4.73 -2.44 -5.94
C LEU A 65 4.90 -3.91 -6.33
N GLY A 66 5.79 -4.59 -5.61
CA GLY A 66 5.86 -6.06 -5.57
C GLY A 66 5.47 -6.59 -4.19
N ALA A 67 5.57 -7.92 -4.04
CA ALA A 67 5.34 -8.58 -2.76
C ALA A 67 6.30 -8.05 -1.69
N ILE A 68 5.83 -8.03 -0.45
CA ILE A 68 6.65 -7.76 0.74
C ILE A 68 6.67 -8.96 1.67
N ASP A 69 7.80 -9.17 2.33
CA ASP A 69 7.87 -10.12 3.43
C ASP A 69 7.35 -9.45 4.71
N GLY A 70 6.15 -9.78 5.15
CA GLY A 70 5.82 -9.87 6.58
C GLY A 70 6.07 -8.69 7.54
N HIS A 71 6.03 -7.41 7.13
CA HIS A 71 6.30 -6.31 8.07
C HIS A 71 5.04 -5.89 8.85
N ARG A 72 4.81 -6.44 10.05
CA ARG A 72 3.71 -6.04 10.97
C ARG A 72 3.59 -4.52 11.17
N ALA A 73 4.73 -3.83 11.31
CA ALA A 73 4.77 -2.37 11.50
C ALA A 73 4.10 -1.58 10.37
N LEU A 74 4.03 -2.16 9.18
CA LEU A 74 3.44 -1.55 8.00
C LEU A 74 1.92 -1.69 7.99
N LEU A 75 1.39 -2.84 8.42
CA LEU A 75 -0.04 -3.04 8.61
C LEU A 75 -0.60 -2.07 9.66
N ASP A 76 0.10 -1.86 10.77
CA ASP A 76 -0.30 -0.90 11.79
C ASP A 76 -0.37 0.53 11.25
N ARG A 77 0.54 0.91 10.35
CA ARG A 77 0.51 2.23 9.68
C ARG A 77 -0.58 2.35 8.61
N MET A 78 -1.05 1.23 8.06
CA MET A 78 -2.15 1.22 7.10
C MET A 78 -3.53 1.35 7.75
N LYS A 79 -3.68 1.04 9.04
CA LYS A 79 -4.96 1.18 9.77
C LYS A 79 -5.62 2.55 9.59
N PRO A 80 -4.95 3.71 9.82
CA PRO A 80 -5.57 5.01 9.59
C PRO A 80 -5.96 5.26 8.13
N LEU A 81 -5.20 4.73 7.16
CA LEU A 81 -5.57 4.79 5.75
C LEU A 81 -6.80 3.93 5.45
N GLY A 82 -6.89 2.73 6.01
CA GLY A 82 -8.04 1.84 5.86
C GLY A 82 -9.34 2.44 6.39
N LYS A 83 -9.27 3.23 7.48
CA LYS A 83 -10.42 3.98 8.00
C LYS A 83 -10.94 5.05 7.05
N ARG A 84 -10.07 5.59 6.20
CA ARG A 84 -10.38 6.76 5.35
C ARG A 84 -10.59 6.38 3.87
N PHE A 85 -9.88 5.36 3.42
CA PHE A 85 -9.84 4.88 2.03
C PHE A 85 -9.87 3.34 1.99
N PRO A 86 -10.95 2.71 2.47
CA PRO A 86 -10.99 1.25 2.69
C PRO A 86 -10.76 0.45 1.40
N ARG A 87 -11.32 0.89 0.27
CA ARG A 87 -11.18 0.24 -1.04
C ARG A 87 -9.74 0.29 -1.57
N GLN A 88 -9.07 1.42 -1.40
CA GLN A 88 -7.70 1.64 -1.85
C GLN A 88 -6.71 0.88 -0.96
N THR A 89 -6.96 0.83 0.35
CA THR A 89 -6.18 0.00 1.27
C THR A 89 -6.34 -1.49 0.93
N LEU A 90 -7.55 -1.95 0.57
CA LEU A 90 -7.75 -3.32 0.10
C LEU A 90 -6.96 -3.63 -1.19
N ASP A 91 -6.96 -2.73 -2.18
CA ASP A 91 -6.16 -2.90 -3.41
C ASP A 91 -4.66 -2.97 -3.12
N LEU A 92 -4.20 -2.16 -2.15
CA LEU A 92 -2.81 -2.16 -1.72
C LEU A 92 -2.44 -3.50 -1.06
N LEU A 93 -3.26 -3.98 -0.12
CA LEU A 93 -3.04 -5.26 0.56
C LEU A 93 -3.03 -6.43 -0.42
N ASP A 94 -3.99 -6.47 -1.36
CA ASP A 94 -4.08 -7.51 -2.38
C ASP A 94 -2.81 -7.60 -3.23
N ARG A 95 -2.18 -6.44 -3.49
CA ARG A 95 -0.97 -6.33 -4.30
C ARG A 95 0.31 -6.72 -3.57
N VAL A 96 0.41 -6.39 -2.29
CA VAL A 96 1.65 -6.58 -1.51
C VAL A 96 1.70 -7.91 -0.78
N VAL A 97 0.53 -8.53 -0.50
CA VAL A 97 0.44 -9.83 0.14
C VAL A 97 0.48 -10.93 -0.93
N PRO A 98 1.57 -11.72 -1.02
CA PRO A 98 1.65 -12.85 -1.95
C PRO A 98 0.67 -13.97 -1.56
N ASP A 99 0.29 -14.82 -2.52
CA ASP A 99 -0.53 -16.02 -2.27
C ASP A 99 0.25 -17.17 -1.60
N GLU A 100 1.54 -16.97 -1.34
CA GLU A 100 2.43 -17.99 -0.81
C GLU A 100 2.20 -18.20 0.70
N VAL A 101 1.86 -19.44 1.05
CA VAL A 101 1.61 -19.87 2.43
C VAL A 101 2.91 -19.78 3.22
N GLY A 102 2.93 -18.95 4.27
CA GLY A 102 4.10 -18.71 5.13
C GLY A 102 4.67 -17.28 5.09
N VAL A 103 4.24 -16.46 4.11
CA VAL A 103 4.63 -15.04 3.99
C VAL A 103 3.48 -14.11 4.40
N VAL A 104 2.39 -14.67 4.96
CA VAL A 104 1.22 -13.89 5.39
C VAL A 104 1.63 -12.96 6.54
N PRO A 105 1.46 -11.63 6.39
CA PRO A 105 1.94 -10.69 7.38
C PRO A 105 1.05 -10.69 8.62
N TYR A 106 1.67 -10.95 9.77
CA TYR A 106 0.99 -11.01 11.07
C TYR A 106 0.12 -9.77 11.35
N GLY A 107 -1.17 -9.97 11.56
CA GLY A 107 -2.15 -8.92 11.83
C GLY A 107 -2.93 -8.49 10.58
N LEU A 108 -2.85 -9.26 9.49
CA LEU A 108 -3.64 -9.03 8.29
C LEU A 108 -5.14 -9.15 8.60
N SER A 109 -5.55 -10.15 9.40
CA SER A 109 -6.97 -10.28 9.81
C SER A 109 -7.51 -9.02 10.48
N THR A 110 -6.74 -8.42 11.40
CA THR A 110 -7.15 -7.21 12.13
C THR A 110 -7.35 -6.01 11.20
N VAL A 111 -6.53 -5.87 10.16
CA VAL A 111 -6.72 -4.81 9.17
C VAL A 111 -7.93 -5.11 8.29
N LEU A 112 -8.15 -6.37 7.90
CA LEU A 112 -9.32 -6.77 7.12
C LEU A 112 -10.63 -6.55 7.89
N ASP A 113 -10.67 -6.90 9.17
CA ASP A 113 -11.82 -6.67 10.06
C ASP A 113 -12.15 -5.18 10.17
N LEU A 114 -11.11 -4.34 10.33
CA LEU A 114 -11.27 -2.89 10.31
C LEU A 114 -11.86 -2.37 8.98
N LEU A 115 -11.45 -2.95 7.84
CA LEU A 115 -11.95 -2.53 6.54
C LEU A 115 -13.45 -2.83 6.37
N ILE A 116 -13.93 -3.98 6.84
CA ILE A 116 -15.36 -4.32 6.77
C ILE A 116 -16.19 -3.57 7.81
N GLU A 117 -15.61 -3.22 8.96
CA GLU A 117 -16.26 -2.36 9.95
C GLU A 117 -16.57 -0.98 9.35
N VAL A 118 -15.64 -0.44 8.56
CA VAL A 118 -15.77 0.87 7.92
C VAL A 118 -16.60 0.79 6.64
N GLU A 119 -16.37 -0.22 5.79
CA GLU A 119 -17.15 -0.43 4.57
C GLU A 119 -17.58 -1.91 4.42
N PRO A 120 -18.77 -2.26 4.95
CA PRO A 120 -19.30 -3.63 4.91
C PRO A 120 -19.51 -4.18 3.50
N ALA A 121 -19.63 -3.30 2.49
CA ALA A 121 -19.75 -3.71 1.09
C ALA A 121 -18.50 -4.46 0.59
N LEU A 122 -17.35 -4.32 1.25
CA LEU A 122 -16.11 -5.03 0.90
C LEU A 122 -16.19 -6.55 1.13
N THR A 123 -17.14 -7.05 1.94
CA THR A 123 -17.31 -8.49 2.16
C THR A 123 -17.62 -9.25 0.87
N GLY A 124 -18.26 -8.60 -0.12
CA GLY A 124 -18.52 -9.17 -1.44
C GLY A 124 -17.34 -9.10 -2.41
N ASP A 125 -16.24 -8.46 -2.04
CA ASP A 125 -15.07 -8.29 -2.92
C ASP A 125 -14.24 -9.58 -2.98
N ILE A 126 -13.86 -9.99 -4.18
CA ILE A 126 -13.03 -11.18 -4.43
C ILE A 126 -11.67 -11.03 -3.75
N ARG A 127 -11.11 -9.81 -3.72
CA ARG A 127 -9.83 -9.49 -3.08
C ARG A 127 -9.90 -9.68 -1.57
N TYR A 128 -10.99 -9.22 -0.94
CA TYR A 128 -11.24 -9.43 0.48
C TYR A 128 -11.34 -10.92 0.80
N SER A 129 -12.15 -11.66 0.03
CA SER A 129 -12.32 -13.10 0.21
C SER A 129 -11.00 -13.88 0.10
N ARG A 130 -10.13 -13.49 -0.85
CA ARG A 130 -8.78 -14.05 -1.01
C ARG A 130 -7.94 -13.78 0.24
N LEU A 131 -7.81 -12.51 0.63
CA LEU A 131 -6.97 -12.10 1.76
C LEU A 131 -7.47 -12.68 3.09
N HIS A 132 -8.77 -12.75 3.30
CA HIS A 132 -9.37 -13.36 4.50
C HIS A 132 -9.05 -14.86 4.59
N ARG A 133 -9.05 -15.59 3.47
CA ARG A 133 -8.63 -16.99 3.44
C ARG A 133 -7.14 -17.18 3.76
N LEU A 134 -6.30 -16.23 3.36
CA LEU A 134 -4.87 -16.24 3.69
C LEU A 134 -4.65 -15.90 5.17
N ALA A 135 -5.37 -14.90 5.69
CA ALA A 135 -5.33 -14.49 7.08
C ALA A 135 -5.78 -15.60 8.05
N ALA A 136 -6.75 -16.44 7.64
CA ALA A 136 -7.18 -17.60 8.41
C ALA A 136 -6.11 -18.70 8.54
N ARG A 137 -4.96 -18.56 7.87
CA ARG A 137 -3.81 -19.47 7.90
C ARG A 137 -2.58 -18.86 8.59
N GLU A 138 -2.71 -17.65 9.13
CA GLU A 138 -1.70 -17.00 10.01
C GLU A 138 -1.48 -17.78 11.31
#